data_AF-A0A9D4C5E0-F1
#
_entry.id   AF-A0A9D4C5E0-F1
#
_cell.length_a   1.000
_cell.length_b   1.000
_cell.length_c   1.000
_cell.angle_alpha   90.00
_cell.angle_beta   90.00
_cell.angle_gamma   90.00
#
_symmetry.space_group_name_H-M   'P 1'
#
loop_
_entity.id
_entity.type
_entity.pdbx_description
1 polymer ?
#
loop_
_entity_poly.entity_id
_entity_poly.type
_entity_poly.pdbx_seq_one_letter_code
_entity_poly.pdbx_strand_id
1 'polypeptide(L)'
;MLKTKHDQAIAMPTSSTLDGYNIQFTGTFQDTQAGMTALVKSHGATIGTKAVFSLLIASKLEFDLSTNKILQANKKGVSIVGEMFLYDCIINHKKQNEDHYRLDD
;
A
#
# COMPACT_ATOMS: atom_id res chain seq x y z
N MET A 1 16.13 -20.81 0.40
CA MET A 1 15.50 -19.73 1.17
C MET A 1 14.19 -19.37 0.51
N LEU A 2 13.06 -19.41 1.23
CA LEU A 2 11.79 -18.88 0.73
C LEU A 2 11.96 -17.37 0.54
N LYS A 3 11.85 -16.88 -0.70
CA LYS A 3 11.83 -15.44 -0.98
C LYS A 3 10.57 -14.87 -0.35
N THR A 4 10.69 -13.83 0.47
CA THR A 4 9.51 -13.17 1.06
C THR A 4 8.66 -12.54 -0.05
N LYS A 5 7.38 -12.27 0.18
CA LYS A 5 6.55 -11.60 -0.86
C LYS A 5 7.12 -10.22 -1.24
N HIS A 6 7.70 -9.51 -0.28
CA HIS A 6 8.46 -8.29 -0.52
C HIS A 6 9.58 -8.52 -1.57
N ASP A 7 10.45 -9.52 -1.34
CA ASP A 7 11.58 -9.78 -2.26
C ASP A 7 11.10 -10.23 -3.64
N GLN A 8 9.97 -10.94 -3.70
CA GLN A 8 9.33 -11.31 -4.96
C GLN A 8 8.80 -10.07 -5.68
N ALA A 9 8.09 -9.17 -4.98
CA ALA A 9 7.52 -7.96 -5.56
C ALA A 9 8.61 -7.02 -6.11
N ILE A 10 9.72 -6.83 -5.39
CA ILE A 10 10.85 -6.02 -5.86
C ILE A 10 11.49 -6.59 -7.13
N ALA A 11 11.51 -7.92 -7.27
CA ALA A 11 12.07 -8.60 -8.43
C ALA A 11 11.14 -8.59 -9.66
N MET A 12 9.90 -8.09 -9.53
CA MET A 12 8.95 -8.06 -10.65
C MET A 12 9.33 -6.98 -11.67
N PRO A 13 9.14 -7.25 -12.97
CA PRO A 13 9.29 -6.23 -14.00
C PRO A 13 8.23 -5.13 -13.81
N THR A 14 8.58 -3.91 -14.23
CA THR A 14 7.67 -2.76 -14.18
C THR A 14 6.34 -3.04 -14.88
N SER A 15 5.26 -2.45 -14.38
CA SER A 15 3.91 -2.67 -14.91
C SER A 15 3.01 -1.47 -14.67
N SER A 16 1.74 -1.57 -15.07
CA SER A 16 0.69 -0.59 -14.75
C SER A 16 -0.36 -1.17 -13.80
N THR A 17 -0.01 -2.21 -13.03
CA THR A 17 -0.97 -2.95 -12.21
C THR A 17 -1.67 -2.05 -11.19
N LEU A 18 -0.94 -1.08 -10.64
CA LEU A 18 -1.43 -0.13 -9.65
C LEU A 18 -1.92 1.19 -10.27
N ASP A 19 -2.09 1.25 -11.59
CA ASP A 19 -2.59 2.45 -12.26
C ASP A 19 -3.94 2.91 -11.70
N GLY A 20 -4.13 4.22 -11.56
CA GLY A 20 -5.32 4.81 -10.93
C GLY A 20 -5.33 4.79 -9.40
N TYR A 21 -4.35 4.17 -8.74
CA TYR A 21 -4.16 4.35 -7.30
C TYR A 21 -3.36 5.62 -6.99
N ASN A 22 -3.86 6.38 -6.03
CA ASN A 22 -3.17 7.50 -5.44
C ASN A 22 -2.85 7.19 -3.97
N ILE A 23 -1.65 6.69 -3.70
CA ILE A 23 -1.29 5.96 -2.48
C ILE A 23 -0.65 6.88 -1.45
N GLN A 24 -1.06 6.75 -0.19
CA GLN A 24 -0.35 7.32 0.95
C GLN A 24 0.19 6.22 1.88
N PHE A 25 1.30 6.48 2.56
CA PHE A 25 1.92 5.55 3.51
C PHE A 25 1.90 6.09 4.95
N THR A 26 1.74 5.20 5.92
CA THR A 26 1.97 5.48 7.34
C THR A 26 2.52 4.29 8.12
N GLY A 27 3.52 4.53 8.96
CA GLY A 27 4.15 3.51 9.80
C GLY A 27 5.45 2.95 9.28
N THR A 28 5.84 1.82 9.88
CA THR A 28 7.04 1.05 9.59
C THR A 28 6.67 -0.17 8.77
N PHE A 29 7.39 -0.36 7.66
CA PHE A 29 7.17 -1.42 6.68
C PHE A 29 8.42 -2.31 6.57
N GLN A 30 8.33 -3.34 5.74
CA GLN A 30 9.49 -4.17 5.43
C GLN A 30 10.57 -3.40 4.65
N ASP A 31 10.17 -2.42 3.83
CA ASP A 31 11.07 -1.48 3.14
C ASP A 31 10.93 -0.06 3.73
N THR A 32 11.88 0.80 3.38
CA THR A 32 11.79 2.24 3.60
C THR A 32 10.62 2.84 2.82
N GLN A 33 10.04 3.94 3.30
CA GLN A 33 8.99 4.65 2.55
C GLN A 33 9.46 5.13 1.17
N ALA A 34 10.75 5.43 1.02
CA ALA A 34 11.34 5.77 -0.27
C ALA A 34 11.36 4.58 -1.23
N GLY A 35 11.74 3.39 -0.74
CA GLY A 35 11.69 2.13 -1.48
C GLY A 35 10.27 1.75 -1.89
N MET A 36 9.32 1.79 -0.93
CA MET A 36 7.90 1.59 -1.21
C MET A 36 7.35 2.56 -2.25
N THR A 37 7.74 3.84 -2.16
CA THR A 37 7.34 4.87 -3.12
C THR A 37 7.88 4.57 -4.52
N ALA A 38 9.15 4.17 -4.63
CA ALA A 38 9.75 3.82 -5.90
C ALA A 38 9.07 2.59 -6.51
N LEU A 39 8.79 1.56 -5.68
CA LEU A 39 8.12 0.35 -6.08
C LEU A 39 6.71 0.63 -6.61
N VAL A 40 5.85 1.32 -5.86
CA VAL A 40 4.47 1.54 -6.34
C VAL A 40 4.42 2.41 -7.59
N LYS A 41 5.35 3.38 -7.74
CA LYS A 41 5.48 4.20 -8.94
C LYS A 41 5.92 3.39 -10.15
N SER A 42 6.86 2.45 -10.00
CA SER A 42 7.29 1.58 -11.10
C SER A 42 6.19 0.62 -11.57
N HIS A 43 5.14 0.46 -10.77
CA HIS A 43 3.94 -0.32 -11.07
C HIS A 43 2.70 0.53 -11.38
N GLY A 44 2.86 1.84 -11.63
CA GLY A 44 1.82 2.72 -12.17
C GLY A 44 1.05 3.56 -11.16
N ALA A 45 1.29 3.41 -9.85
CA ALA A 45 0.63 4.24 -8.85
C ALA A 45 1.21 5.67 -8.80
N THR A 46 0.41 6.61 -8.31
CA THR A 46 0.88 7.92 -7.87
C THR A 46 0.97 7.99 -6.35
N ILE A 47 1.73 8.96 -5.85
CA ILE A 47 1.80 9.23 -4.41
C ILE A 47 0.86 10.37 -4.05
N GLY A 48 -0.03 10.07 -3.11
CA GLY A 48 -1.04 10.98 -2.62
C GLY A 48 -0.47 12.03 -1.69
N THR A 49 -1.25 13.09 -1.51
CA THR A 49 -1.01 14.07 -0.47
C THR A 49 -1.89 13.74 0.74
N LYS A 50 -1.71 14.45 1.85
CA LYS A 50 -2.63 14.33 2.99
C LYS A 50 -4.07 14.73 2.61
N ALA A 51 -4.24 15.65 1.66
CA ALA A 51 -5.54 16.11 1.21
C ALA A 51 -6.20 15.10 0.27
N VAL A 52 -5.43 14.50 -0.65
CA VAL A 52 -5.95 13.66 -1.74
C VAL A 52 -5.15 12.37 -1.84
N PHE A 53 -5.80 11.25 -1.52
CA PHE A 53 -5.32 9.88 -1.72
C PHE A 53 -6.54 8.95 -1.82
N SER A 54 -6.43 7.85 -2.57
CA SER A 54 -7.48 6.86 -2.76
C SER A 54 -7.24 5.55 -2.00
N LEU A 55 -6.05 5.37 -1.44
CA LEU A 55 -5.66 4.21 -0.65
C LEU A 55 -4.63 4.61 0.40
N LEU A 56 -4.80 4.17 1.65
CA LEU A 56 -3.80 4.30 2.71
C LEU A 56 -3.16 2.94 2.99
N ILE A 57 -1.85 2.86 2.84
CA ILE A 57 -1.05 1.71 3.26
C ILE A 57 -0.55 2.00 4.68
N ALA A 58 -0.92 1.16 5.63
CA ALA A 58 -0.58 1.32 7.03
C ALA A 58 0.07 0.07 7.62
N SER A 59 0.92 0.25 8.63
CA SER A 59 1.29 -0.85 9.51
C SER A 59 0.18 -1.11 10.53
N LYS A 60 0.06 -2.35 11.01
CA LYS A 60 -0.93 -2.71 12.03
C LYS A 60 -0.80 -1.86 13.30
N LEU A 61 0.45 -1.57 13.71
CA LEU A 61 0.74 -0.73 14.87
C LEU A 61 0.19 0.69 14.70
N GLU A 62 0.40 1.34 13.55
CA GLU A 62 -0.15 2.68 13.30
C GLU A 62 -1.66 2.70 13.28
N PHE A 63 -2.27 1.65 12.71
CA PHE A 63 -3.70 1.50 12.69
C PHE A 63 -4.26 1.41 14.13
N ASP A 64 -3.66 0.57 14.96
CA ASP A 64 -4.09 0.38 16.36
C ASP A 64 -3.92 1.65 17.21
N LEU A 65 -2.90 2.46 16.91
CA LEU A 65 -2.69 3.75 17.55
C LEU A 65 -3.64 4.85 17.04
N SER A 66 -4.48 4.57 16.03
CA SER A 66 -5.44 5.52 15.47
C SER A 66 -4.80 6.87 15.13
N THR A 67 -3.66 6.85 14.44
CA THR A 67 -2.94 8.10 14.13
C THR A 67 -3.77 9.04 13.27
N ASN A 68 -3.41 10.32 13.23
CA ASN A 68 -4.16 11.34 12.48
C ASN A 68 -4.42 10.97 11.01
N LYS A 69 -3.53 10.19 10.37
CA LYS A 69 -3.72 9.72 8.99
C LYS A 69 -4.81 8.63 8.91
N ILE A 70 -4.85 7.72 9.87
CA ILE A 70 -5.86 6.65 9.97
C ILE A 70 -7.24 7.28 10.19
N LEU A 71 -7.35 8.19 11.16
CA LEU A 71 -8.59 8.93 11.42
C LEU A 71 -9.07 9.71 10.19
N GLN A 72 -8.16 10.30 9.43
CA GLN A 72 -8.49 11.01 8.19
C GLN A 72 -8.94 10.09 7.07
N ALA A 73 -8.30 8.92 6.90
CA ALA A 73 -8.71 7.92 5.92
C ALA A 73 -10.13 7.41 6.24
N ASN A 74 -10.38 7.04 7.51
CA ASN A 74 -11.70 6.63 7.98
C ASN A 74 -12.78 7.70 7.73
N LYS A 75 -12.49 8.97 8.08
CA LYS A 75 -13.43 10.08 7.85
C LYS A 75 -13.78 10.28 6.37
N LYS A 76 -12.83 9.99 5.47
CA LYS A 76 -13.02 10.11 4.01
C LYS A 76 -13.60 8.84 3.37
N GLY A 77 -13.76 7.75 4.12
CA GLY A 77 -14.13 6.44 3.57
C GLY A 77 -13.06 5.86 2.65
N VAL A 78 -11.78 6.18 2.89
CA VAL A 78 -10.66 5.63 2.12
C VAL A 78 -10.22 4.32 2.76
N SER A 79 -10.05 3.29 1.94
CA SER A 79 -9.56 1.99 2.37
C SER A 79 -8.19 2.07 3.04
N ILE A 80 -8.03 1.35 4.15
CA ILE A 80 -6.79 1.26 4.92
C ILE A 80 -6.33 -0.19 4.90
N VAL A 81 -5.23 -0.47 4.19
CA VAL A 81 -4.74 -1.84 3.98
C VAL A 81 -3.28 -1.98 4.39
N GLY A 82 -2.84 -3.22 4.61
CA GLY A 82 -1.43 -3.54 4.84
C GLY A 82 -0.59 -3.58 3.55
N GLU A 83 0.74 -3.55 3.69
CA GLU A 83 1.69 -3.61 2.56
C GLU A 83 1.56 -4.89 1.72
N MET A 84 1.04 -5.98 2.29
CA MET A 84 0.80 -7.25 1.62
C MET A 84 -0.15 -7.11 0.41
N PHE A 85 -1.07 -6.15 0.45
CA PHE A 85 -1.93 -5.83 -0.69
C PHE A 85 -1.12 -5.44 -1.92
N LEU A 86 -0.11 -4.57 -1.73
CA LEU A 86 0.74 -4.10 -2.82
C LEU A 86 1.55 -5.24 -3.42
N TYR A 87 2.18 -6.03 -2.55
CA TYR A 87 3.01 -7.16 -2.99
C TYR A 87 2.18 -8.16 -3.79
N ASP A 88 0.98 -8.50 -3.33
CA ASP A 88 0.10 -9.41 -4.05
C ASP A 88 -0.47 -8.82 -5.34
N CYS A 89 -0.69 -7.51 -5.40
CA CYS A 89 -1.04 -6.87 -6.67
C CYS A 89 0.10 -7.02 -7.69
N ILE A 90 1.33 -6.71 -7.26
CA ILE A 90 2.52 -6.69 -8.10
C ILE A 90 2.87 -8.11 -8.59
N ILE A 91 2.96 -9.09 -7.67
CA ILE A 91 3.32 -10.48 -7.99
C ILE A 91 2.31 -11.11 -8.93
N ASN A 92 1.01 -10.87 -8.72
CA ASN A 92 -0.05 -11.50 -9.51
C ASN A 92 -0.43 -10.71 -10.77
N HIS A 93 0.24 -9.57 -11.04
CA HIS A 93 -0.06 -8.68 -12.16
C HIS A 93 -1.54 -8.24 -12.24
N LYS A 94 -2.24 -8.14 -11.10
CA LYS A 94 -3.67 -7.80 -11.04
C LYS A 94 -3.99 -7.05 -9.76
N LYS A 95 -4.87 -6.05 -9.83
CA LYS A 95 -5.45 -5.41 -8.64
C LYS A 95 -6.21 -6.44 -7.80
N GLN A 96 -5.78 -6.59 -6.55
CA GLN A 96 -6.47 -7.42 -5.57
C GLN A 96 -7.71 -6.69 -5.03
N ASN A 97 -8.60 -7.43 -4.38
CA ASN A 97 -9.69 -6.80 -3.64
C ASN A 97 -9.15 -6.22 -2.33
N GLU A 98 -9.32 -4.92 -2.11
CA GLU A 98 -8.84 -4.21 -0.92
C GLU A 98 -9.45 -4.79 0.37
N ASP A 99 -10.71 -5.22 0.33
CA ASP A 99 -11.43 -5.76 1.49
C ASP A 99 -10.72 -6.97 2.12
N HIS A 100 -9.98 -7.75 1.33
CA HIS A 100 -9.24 -8.91 1.85
C HIS A 100 -7.97 -8.53 2.63
N TYR A 101 -7.57 -7.25 2.60
CA TYR A 101 -6.32 -6.74 3.16
C TYR A 101 -6.56 -5.55 4.11
N ARG A 102 -7.82 -5.25 4.40
CA ARG A 102 -8.23 -4.21 5.34
C ARG A 102 -7.68 -4.49 6.73
N LEU A 103 -7.30 -3.42 7.41
CA LEU A 103 -6.84 -3.50 8.81
C LEU A 103 -7.97 -3.25 9.81
N ASP A 104 -9.12 -2.77 9.34
CA ASP A 104 -10.31 -2.45 10.11
C ASP A 104 -11.37 -3.56 10.14
N ASP A 105 -11.13 -4.69 9.45
CA ASP A 105 -11.90 -5.93 9.53
C ASP A 105 -11.22 -6.96 10.46
#